data_AF-A0A258B7V5-F1
#
_entry.id   AF-A0A258B7V5-F1
#
_cell.length_a   1.000
_cell.length_b   1.000
_cell.length_c   1.000
_cell.angle_alpha   90.00
_cell.angle_beta   90.00
_cell.angle_gamma   90.00
#
_symmetry.space_group_name_H-M   'P 1'
#
loop_
_entity.id
_entity.type
_entity.pdbx_description
1 polymer ?
#
loop_
_entity_poly.entity_id
_entity_poly.type
_entity_poly.pdbx_seq_one_letter_code
_entity_poly.pdbx_strand_id
1 'polypeptide(L)'
;MSEMVHNLHHPLFATTVHRRLSPSVIAGLGVAALLHAGIAVYLINQNFQMIDLPQPPPERINDGVMVRFTPPPPPPTPQPQSQPIDLHKSPITPLAPPPIPVEPSPVDTGPVVTTTPPATITTGAPVEAAGASSQPATSPYVKAQWASYPTGEAALNYYPARALDQEIEGEALVECTFNASGKITACAVLTENPARYGFGQATVDLLVKYARAKPQNTLSFGSGCFLLSCHRVTVL
;
A
#
# COMPACT_ATOMS: atom_id res chain seq x y z
N MET A 1 -44.66 -57.16 22.32
CA MET A 1 -43.97 -57.26 21.01
C MET A 1 -45.00 -56.93 19.94
N SER A 2 -45.13 -55.66 19.56
CA SER A 2 -45.96 -55.24 18.44
C SER A 2 -45.09 -54.30 17.61
N GLU A 3 -44.47 -54.84 16.56
CA GLU A 3 -43.73 -54.06 15.57
C GLU A 3 -44.70 -53.18 14.79
N MET A 4 -44.47 -51.87 14.84
CA MET A 4 -45.09 -50.90 13.95
C MET A 4 -44.31 -50.88 12.64
N VAL A 5 -44.86 -51.51 11.60
CA VAL A 5 -44.35 -51.43 10.23
C VAL A 5 -44.50 -49.99 9.74
N HIS A 6 -43.41 -49.22 9.80
CA HIS A 6 -43.32 -47.92 9.16
C HIS A 6 -43.20 -48.14 7.64
N ASN A 7 -44.30 -47.88 6.92
CA ASN A 7 -44.28 -47.80 5.46
C ASN A 7 -43.42 -46.60 5.03
N LEU A 8 -42.16 -46.88 4.70
CA LEU A 8 -41.20 -45.91 4.21
C LEU A 8 -41.50 -45.61 2.74
N HIS A 9 -42.30 -44.57 2.47
CA HIS A 9 -42.50 -44.07 1.10
C HIS A 9 -41.19 -43.43 0.61
N HIS A 10 -40.43 -44.17 -0.21
CA HIS A 10 -39.17 -43.70 -0.79
C HIS A 10 -39.45 -42.80 -2.02
N PRO A 11 -39.07 -41.50 -2.01
CA PRO A 11 -39.44 -40.54 -3.06
C PRO A 11 -38.80 -40.81 -4.43
N LEU A 12 -37.82 -41.72 -4.51
CA LEU A 12 -37.16 -42.08 -5.77
C LEU A 12 -38.05 -42.89 -6.73
N PHE A 13 -39.17 -43.43 -6.25
CA PHE A 13 -40.16 -44.15 -7.07
C PHE A 13 -41.48 -43.39 -7.22
N ALA A 14 -41.54 -42.12 -6.80
CA ALA A 14 -42.66 -41.26 -7.10
C ALA A 14 -42.66 -41.00 -8.62
N THR A 15 -43.53 -41.69 -9.35
CA THR A 15 -43.84 -41.33 -10.73
C THR A 15 -44.35 -39.89 -10.71
N THR A 16 -43.52 -38.95 -11.15
CA THR A 16 -43.95 -37.56 -11.31
C THR A 16 -45.08 -37.58 -12.34
N VAL A 17 -46.33 -37.49 -11.87
CA VAL A 17 -47.48 -37.29 -12.75
C VAL A 17 -47.21 -36.00 -13.51
N HIS A 18 -46.78 -36.13 -14.77
CA HIS A 18 -46.54 -34.99 -15.64
C HIS A 18 -47.88 -34.29 -15.84
N ARG A 19 -48.16 -33.29 -15.01
CA ARG A 19 -49.33 -32.44 -15.16
C ARG A 19 -49.14 -31.70 -16.47
N ARG A 20 -49.99 -31.98 -17.46
CA ARG A 20 -49.96 -31.24 -18.72
C ARG A 20 -50.13 -29.76 -18.39
N LEU A 21 -49.18 -28.95 -18.83
CA LEU A 21 -49.22 -27.50 -18.66
C LEU A 21 -50.52 -26.99 -19.31
N SER A 22 -51.20 -26.04 -18.65
CA SER A 22 -52.42 -25.49 -19.21
C SER A 22 -52.09 -24.74 -20.52
N PRO A 23 -53.03 -24.69 -21.48
CA PRO A 23 -52.82 -23.99 -22.74
C PRO A 23 -52.35 -22.54 -22.55
N SER A 24 -52.82 -21.86 -21.50
CA SER A 24 -52.42 -20.50 -21.14
C SER A 24 -50.97 -20.40 -20.70
N VAL A 25 -50.46 -21.38 -19.95
CA VAL A 25 -49.04 -21.40 -19.51
C VAL A 25 -48.13 -21.66 -20.71
N ILE A 26 -48.52 -22.56 -21.61
CA ILE A 26 -47.77 -22.82 -22.86
C ILE A 26 -47.74 -21.55 -23.73
N ALA A 27 -48.86 -20.86 -23.86
CA ALA A 27 -48.93 -19.59 -24.59
C ALA A 27 -48.02 -18.52 -23.97
N GLY A 28 -48.01 -18.40 -22.63
CA GLY A 28 -47.15 -17.46 -21.91
C GLY A 28 -45.66 -17.72 -22.11
N LEU A 29 -45.24 -18.99 -22.01
CA LEU A 29 -43.86 -19.41 -22.31
C LEU A 29 -43.47 -19.12 -23.77
N GLY A 30 -44.39 -19.31 -24.71
CA GLY A 30 -44.17 -18.98 -26.11
C GLY A 30 -43.91 -17.48 -26.34
N VAL A 31 -44.74 -16.61 -25.75
CA VAL A 31 -44.56 -15.15 -25.86
C VAL A 31 -43.24 -14.71 -25.21
N ALA A 32 -42.91 -15.23 -24.04
CA ALA A 32 -41.65 -14.93 -23.36
C ALA A 32 -40.45 -15.36 -24.21
N ALA A 33 -40.49 -16.56 -24.79
CA ALA A 33 -39.42 -17.05 -25.67
C ALA A 33 -39.24 -16.17 -26.91
N LEU A 34 -40.34 -15.74 -27.54
CA LEU A 34 -40.30 -14.82 -28.68
C LEU A 34 -39.73 -13.45 -28.31
N LEU A 35 -40.10 -12.92 -27.15
CA LEU A 35 -39.57 -11.65 -26.65
C LEU A 35 -38.06 -11.73 -26.41
N HIS A 36 -37.57 -12.79 -25.77
CA HIS A 36 -36.13 -12.99 -25.55
C HIS A 36 -35.37 -13.22 -26.86
N ALA A 37 -35.92 -14.02 -27.78
CA ALA A 37 -35.32 -14.24 -29.09
C ALA A 37 -35.23 -12.92 -29.89
N GLY A 38 -36.28 -12.09 -29.84
CA GLY A 38 -36.28 -10.76 -30.46
C GLY A 38 -35.21 -9.83 -29.88
N ILE A 39 -35.08 -9.78 -28.54
CA ILE A 39 -34.03 -8.99 -27.87
C ILE A 39 -32.64 -9.52 -28.25
N ALA A 40 -32.43 -10.83 -28.26
CA ALA A 40 -31.15 -11.43 -28.62
C ALA A 40 -30.75 -11.07 -30.07
N VAL A 41 -31.68 -11.22 -31.03
CA VAL A 41 -31.45 -10.82 -32.43
C VAL A 41 -31.17 -9.32 -32.54
N TYR A 42 -31.92 -8.49 -31.81
CA TYR A 42 -31.70 -7.05 -31.77
C TYR A 42 -30.30 -6.70 -31.29
N LEU A 43 -29.84 -7.29 -30.17
CA LEU A 43 -28.53 -7.05 -29.58
C LEU A 43 -27.37 -7.59 -30.45
N ILE A 44 -27.54 -8.75 -31.10
CA ILE A 44 -26.55 -9.30 -32.04
C ILE A 44 -26.37 -8.38 -33.25
N ASN A 45 -27.45 -7.72 -33.67
CA ASN A 45 -27.43 -6.80 -34.81
C ASN A 45 -27.04 -5.36 -34.44
N GLN A 46 -26.84 -5.05 -33.14
CA GLN A 46 -26.31 -3.75 -32.73
C GLN A 46 -24.80 -3.73 -33.01
N ASN A 47 -24.36 -2.88 -33.94
CA ASN A 47 -22.95 -2.53 -34.07
C ASN A 47 -22.58 -1.61 -32.90
N PHE A 48 -22.02 -2.20 -31.83
CA PHE A 48 -21.42 -1.45 -30.75
C PHE A 48 -20.22 -0.68 -31.28
N GLN A 49 -20.43 0.59 -31.62
CA GLN A 49 -19.33 1.52 -31.76
C GLN A 49 -18.80 1.77 -30.37
N MET A 50 -17.75 1.02 -29.98
CA MET A 50 -16.88 1.49 -28.92
C MET A 50 -16.40 2.85 -29.41
N ILE A 51 -16.87 3.90 -28.74
CA ILE A 51 -16.25 5.22 -28.89
C ILE A 51 -14.82 4.95 -28.47
N ASP A 52 -13.93 4.83 -29.45
CA ASP A 52 -12.50 4.88 -29.24
C ASP A 52 -12.25 6.28 -28.71
N LEU A 53 -12.41 6.44 -27.40
CA LEU A 53 -11.92 7.59 -26.69
C LEU A 53 -10.48 7.72 -27.17
N PRO A 54 -10.11 8.88 -27.76
CA PRO A 54 -8.79 9.08 -28.30
C PRO A 54 -7.81 8.56 -27.27
N GLN A 55 -7.12 7.46 -27.60
CA GLN A 55 -6.12 6.90 -26.70
C GLN A 55 -5.23 8.09 -26.36
N PRO A 56 -5.10 8.47 -25.07
CA PRO A 56 -4.19 9.55 -24.73
C PRO A 56 -2.87 9.20 -25.41
N PRO A 57 -2.27 10.14 -26.18
CA PRO A 57 -1.05 9.88 -26.92
C PRO A 57 -0.12 9.13 -25.97
N PRO A 58 0.45 7.99 -26.41
CA PRO A 58 0.98 6.93 -25.54
C PRO A 58 1.61 7.64 -24.38
N GLU A 59 0.97 7.57 -23.21
CA GLU A 59 1.30 8.46 -22.10
C GLU A 59 2.80 8.46 -22.09
N ARG A 60 3.36 9.62 -22.46
CA ARG A 60 4.74 9.88 -22.15
C ARG A 60 4.62 9.88 -20.64
N ILE A 61 4.74 8.69 -20.04
CA ILE A 61 5.41 8.51 -18.78
C ILE A 61 6.52 9.51 -18.97
N ASN A 62 6.44 10.62 -18.27
CA ASN A 62 7.57 11.50 -18.24
C ASN A 62 8.65 10.56 -17.70
N ASP A 63 9.46 9.97 -18.57
CA ASP A 63 10.86 9.73 -18.35
C ASP A 63 11.34 11.12 -17.99
N GLY A 64 11.11 11.45 -16.71
CA GLY A 64 11.48 12.70 -16.13
C GLY A 64 12.96 12.71 -16.37
N VAL A 65 13.38 13.47 -17.39
CA VAL A 65 14.73 13.97 -17.46
C VAL A 65 14.92 14.56 -16.09
N MET A 66 15.69 13.86 -15.26
CA MET A 66 16.09 14.33 -13.95
C MET A 66 16.78 15.65 -14.23
N VAL A 67 16.06 16.76 -14.10
CA VAL A 67 16.68 18.06 -14.01
C VAL A 67 17.41 18.00 -12.68
N ARG A 68 18.68 17.60 -12.74
CA ARG A 68 19.61 17.87 -11.66
C ARG A 68 19.62 19.38 -11.54
N PHE A 69 18.90 19.91 -10.56
CA PHE A 69 19.13 21.28 -10.11
C PHE A 69 20.62 21.34 -9.76
N THR A 70 21.42 22.01 -10.60
CA THR A 70 22.74 22.44 -10.17
C THR A 70 22.51 23.25 -8.89
N PRO A 71 23.18 22.93 -7.77
CA PRO A 71 23.01 23.69 -6.55
C PRO A 71 23.21 25.18 -6.88
N PRO A 72 22.37 26.08 -6.37
CA PRO A 72 22.56 27.51 -6.59
C PRO A 72 24.00 27.86 -6.19
N PRO A 73 24.67 28.76 -6.94
CA PRO A 73 26.01 29.19 -6.57
C PRO A 73 26.00 29.61 -5.09
N PRO A 74 27.05 29.25 -4.32
CA PRO A 74 27.09 29.59 -2.91
C PRO A 74 26.83 31.10 -2.76
N PRO A 75 25.98 31.51 -1.81
CA PRO A 75 25.70 32.92 -1.59
C PRO A 75 27.04 33.66 -1.41
N PRO A 76 27.17 34.88 -1.96
CA PRO A 76 28.38 35.66 -1.77
C PRO A 76 28.68 35.73 -0.28
N THR A 77 29.91 35.40 0.09
CA THR A 77 30.39 35.40 1.48
C THR A 77 29.94 36.70 2.16
N PRO A 78 29.22 36.64 3.29
CA PRO A 78 28.87 37.85 4.03
C PRO A 78 30.16 38.62 4.31
N GLN A 79 30.31 39.79 3.68
CA GLN A 79 31.37 40.71 4.08
C GLN A 79 31.12 41.05 5.55
N PRO A 80 32.15 41.03 6.41
CA PRO A 80 32.01 41.46 7.81
C PRO A 80 31.56 42.93 7.84
N GLN A 81 30.24 43.15 7.89
CA GLN A 81 29.71 44.45 8.28
C GLN A 81 29.83 44.52 9.79
N SER A 82 30.87 45.21 10.25
CA SER A 82 31.01 45.63 11.64
C SER A 82 29.93 46.65 11.95
N GLN A 83 28.71 46.19 12.22
CA GLN A 83 27.71 47.03 12.87
C GLN A 83 28.08 47.11 14.36
N PRO A 84 28.23 48.31 14.93
CA PRO A 84 28.39 48.46 16.37
C PRO A 84 27.20 47.81 17.07
N ILE A 85 27.48 46.87 17.98
CA ILE A 85 26.45 46.30 18.84
C ILE A 85 26.02 47.40 19.81
N ASP A 86 24.85 47.99 19.59
CA ASP A 86 24.23 48.86 20.57
C ASP A 86 23.74 47.98 21.74
N LEU A 87 24.51 48.01 22.82
CA LEU A 87 24.23 47.25 24.04
C LEU A 87 23.00 47.85 24.73
N HIS A 88 21.81 47.33 24.41
CA HIS A 88 20.58 47.70 25.11
C HIS A 88 20.69 47.26 26.58
N LYS A 89 20.60 48.23 27.49
CA LYS A 89 20.66 47.99 28.93
C LYS A 89 19.36 47.31 29.39
N SER A 90 19.49 46.12 29.98
CA SER A 90 18.34 45.36 30.49
C SER A 90 17.61 46.14 31.59
N PRO A 91 16.26 46.18 31.57
CA PRO A 91 15.48 46.72 32.69
C PRO A 91 15.68 45.86 33.94
N ILE A 92 15.96 46.52 35.06
CA ILE A 92 16.00 45.89 36.40
C ILE A 92 14.58 45.56 36.84
N THR A 93 14.24 44.27 36.86
CA THR A 93 12.99 43.76 37.43
C THR A 93 13.01 43.90 38.96
N PRO A 94 12.03 44.57 39.59
CA PRO A 94 11.95 44.67 41.05
C PRO A 94 11.70 43.33 41.75
N LEU A 95 12.25 43.22 42.96
CA LEU A 95 12.37 42.03 43.81
C LEU A 95 11.05 41.28 44.11
N ALA A 96 11.23 39.97 44.30
CA ALA A 96 10.23 38.93 44.51
C ALA A 96 9.24 39.17 45.68
N PRO A 97 8.02 38.60 45.60
CA PRO A 97 7.07 38.54 46.72
C PRO A 97 7.53 37.54 47.81
N PRO A 98 7.07 37.71 49.08
CA PRO A 98 7.57 36.94 50.22
C PRO A 98 7.19 35.45 50.15
N PRO A 99 8.04 34.56 50.71
CA PRO A 99 7.84 33.12 50.64
C PRO A 99 6.68 32.65 51.55
N ILE A 100 5.85 31.76 51.02
CA ILE A 100 4.80 31.04 51.74
C ILE A 100 5.48 29.91 52.55
N PRO A 101 5.23 29.75 53.85
CA PRO A 101 5.73 28.61 54.62
C PRO A 101 5.01 27.33 54.18
N VAL A 102 5.73 26.40 53.57
CA VAL A 102 5.24 25.04 53.29
C VAL A 102 5.96 24.09 54.24
N GLU A 103 5.18 23.47 55.13
CA GLU A 103 5.61 22.44 56.07
C GLU A 103 5.90 21.14 55.30
N PRO A 104 7.10 20.53 55.43
CA PRO A 104 7.45 19.34 54.66
C PRO A 104 6.80 18.08 55.24
N SER A 105 6.00 17.42 54.42
CA SER A 105 5.51 16.06 54.68
C SER A 105 6.67 15.05 54.46
N PRO A 106 6.89 14.08 55.35
CA PRO A 106 8.04 13.16 55.27
C PRO A 106 7.87 12.17 54.10
N VAL A 107 8.82 12.15 53.18
CA VAL A 107 8.89 11.20 52.06
C VAL A 107 9.79 10.04 52.45
N ASP A 108 9.20 8.85 52.37
CA ASP A 108 9.75 7.52 52.65
C ASP A 108 10.99 7.22 51.79
N THR A 109 12.09 6.84 52.46
CA THR A 109 13.38 6.48 51.84
C THR A 109 13.38 5.03 51.39
N GLY A 110 13.16 4.80 50.09
CA GLY A 110 13.54 3.57 49.40
C GLY A 110 14.96 3.68 48.80
N PRO A 111 15.77 2.60 48.76
CA PRO A 111 17.14 2.66 48.23
C PRO A 111 17.13 2.64 46.70
N VAL A 112 17.50 3.76 46.07
CA VAL A 112 17.79 3.82 44.64
C VAL A 112 19.16 3.21 44.39
N VAL A 113 19.15 2.10 43.67
CA VAL A 113 20.32 1.33 43.23
C VAL A 113 21.13 2.15 42.21
N THR A 114 22.39 2.38 42.55
CA THR A 114 23.44 2.94 41.70
C THR A 114 23.84 1.97 40.60
N THR A 115 23.63 2.31 39.33
CA THR A 115 24.42 1.76 38.22
C THR A 115 24.64 2.82 37.14
N THR A 116 25.77 3.52 37.23
CA THR A 116 26.33 4.36 36.16
C THR A 116 27.55 3.64 35.58
N PRO A 117 27.62 3.43 34.26
CA PRO A 117 28.90 3.33 33.55
C PRO A 117 29.23 4.70 32.91
N PRO A 118 30.48 5.20 33.00
CA PRO A 118 30.87 6.44 32.34
C PRO A 118 31.07 6.18 30.84
N ALA A 119 30.27 6.82 30.00
CA ALA A 119 30.53 6.89 28.57
C ALA A 119 31.68 7.88 28.31
N THR A 120 32.87 7.33 28.06
CA THR A 120 34.02 8.07 27.55
C THR A 120 33.71 8.56 26.14
N ILE A 121 33.50 9.86 25.99
CA ILE A 121 33.46 10.54 24.69
C ILE A 121 34.88 10.54 24.12
N THR A 122 35.17 9.59 23.23
CA THR A 122 36.39 9.59 22.43
C THR A 122 36.18 10.51 21.23
N THR A 123 36.74 11.72 21.31
CA THR A 123 36.86 12.65 20.19
C THR A 123 37.95 12.14 19.25
N GLY A 124 37.55 11.37 18.23
CA GLY A 124 38.43 10.95 17.12
C GLY A 124 38.45 12.01 16.01
N ALA A 125 39.65 12.29 15.50
CA ALA A 125 40.02 13.30 14.51
C ALA A 125 39.28 13.19 13.16
N PRO A 126 39.26 14.27 12.33
CA PRO A 126 38.63 14.25 11.01
C PRO A 126 39.37 13.26 10.10
N VAL A 127 38.71 12.17 9.72
CA VAL A 127 39.23 11.28 8.69
C VAL A 127 39.13 11.99 7.33
N GLU A 128 40.31 12.22 6.79
CA GLU A 128 40.63 12.67 5.45
C GLU A 128 39.80 11.92 4.40
N ALA A 129 39.17 12.67 3.50
CA ALA A 129 38.31 12.16 2.44
C ALA A 129 39.11 11.34 1.41
N ALA A 130 39.23 10.03 1.66
CA ALA A 130 39.73 9.09 0.68
C ALA A 130 38.66 8.84 -0.41
N GLY A 131 38.90 9.43 -1.59
CA GLY A 131 38.43 8.98 -2.90
C GLY A 131 37.02 8.41 -3.00
N ALA A 132 36.03 9.27 -3.22
CA ALA A 132 34.73 8.85 -3.73
C ALA A 132 34.91 8.25 -5.14
N SER A 133 34.98 6.92 -5.21
CA SER A 133 34.80 6.18 -6.45
C SER A 133 33.44 6.57 -7.04
N SER A 134 33.46 7.23 -8.19
CA SER A 134 32.26 7.54 -8.97
C SER A 134 31.75 6.26 -9.64
N GLN A 135 31.26 5.31 -8.85
CA GLN A 135 30.50 4.20 -9.38
C GLN A 135 29.12 4.74 -9.80
N PRO A 136 28.67 4.51 -11.04
CA PRO A 136 27.32 4.88 -11.42
C PRO A 136 26.34 4.22 -10.44
N ALA A 137 25.51 5.05 -9.80
CA ALA A 137 24.45 4.58 -8.93
C ALA A 137 23.50 3.73 -9.80
N THR A 138 23.66 2.42 -9.76
CA THR A 138 22.69 1.48 -10.33
C THR A 138 21.38 1.75 -9.62
N SER A 139 20.38 2.21 -10.36
CA SER A 139 19.02 2.38 -9.83
C SER A 139 18.61 1.05 -9.19
N PRO A 140 18.22 1.03 -7.90
CA PRO A 140 17.80 -0.21 -7.24
C PRO A 140 16.47 -0.75 -7.78
N TYR A 141 15.79 0.03 -8.63
CA TYR A 141 14.54 -0.35 -9.27
C TYR A 141 14.80 -1.10 -10.57
N VAL A 142 14.59 -2.42 -10.55
CA VAL A 142 14.35 -3.21 -11.77
C VAL A 142 12.85 -3.39 -11.96
N LYS A 143 12.37 -3.77 -13.16
CA LYS A 143 10.95 -4.15 -13.38
C LYS A 143 10.77 -5.64 -13.05
N ALA A 144 9.82 -5.98 -12.20
CA ALA A 144 9.58 -7.35 -11.76
C ALA A 144 8.82 -8.04 -12.86
N GLN A 145 9.27 -9.24 -13.15
CA GLN A 145 8.45 -10.20 -13.85
C GLN A 145 7.75 -11.04 -12.80
N TRP A 146 6.42 -11.01 -12.77
CA TRP A 146 5.64 -11.75 -11.78
C TRP A 146 5.56 -13.24 -12.16
N ALA A 147 5.80 -14.11 -11.19
CA ALA A 147 5.54 -15.54 -11.28
C ALA A 147 4.08 -15.83 -10.95
N SER A 148 3.56 -15.16 -9.90
CA SER A 148 2.15 -15.14 -9.54
C SER A 148 1.77 -13.75 -9.06
N TYR A 149 0.52 -13.36 -9.34
CA TYR A 149 -0.05 -12.09 -8.96
C TYR A 149 -1.51 -12.32 -8.51
N PRO A 150 -2.01 -11.58 -7.50
CA PRO A 150 -3.39 -11.71 -7.05
C PRO A 150 -4.40 -11.51 -8.19
N THR A 151 -5.48 -12.28 -8.16
CA THR A 151 -6.63 -12.08 -9.05
C THR A 151 -7.55 -10.99 -8.51
N GLY A 152 -8.44 -10.45 -9.35
CA GLY A 152 -9.45 -9.48 -8.89
C GLY A 152 -10.34 -10.04 -7.78
N GLU A 153 -10.73 -11.31 -7.86
CA GLU A 153 -11.47 -11.99 -6.80
C GLU A 153 -10.68 -12.07 -5.48
N ALA A 154 -9.36 -12.30 -5.55
CA ALA A 154 -8.52 -12.25 -4.37
C ALA A 154 -8.47 -10.82 -3.79
N ALA A 155 -8.39 -9.79 -4.63
CA ALA A 155 -8.40 -8.39 -4.21
C ALA A 155 -9.70 -8.01 -3.48
N LEU A 156 -10.86 -8.49 -3.96
CA LEU A 156 -12.16 -8.24 -3.31
C LEU A 156 -12.22 -8.74 -1.87
N ASN A 157 -11.53 -9.85 -1.56
CA ASN A 157 -11.47 -10.37 -0.19
C ASN A 157 -10.64 -9.50 0.76
N TYR A 158 -9.80 -8.61 0.22
CA TYR A 158 -8.95 -7.69 0.97
C TYR A 158 -9.47 -6.25 0.91
N TYR A 159 -10.65 -6.03 0.31
CA TYR A 159 -11.20 -4.70 0.16
C TYR A 159 -11.48 -4.05 1.53
N PRO A 160 -11.09 -2.78 1.77
CA PRO A 160 -11.28 -2.14 3.06
C PRO A 160 -12.76 -2.00 3.43
N ALA A 161 -13.17 -2.47 4.61
CA ALA A 161 -14.56 -2.42 5.06
C ALA A 161 -15.16 -1.00 4.98
N ARG A 162 -14.40 0.01 5.40
CA ARG A 162 -14.82 1.42 5.33
C ARG A 162 -15.10 1.87 3.89
N ALA A 163 -14.26 1.47 2.94
CA ALA A 163 -14.43 1.84 1.54
C ALA A 163 -15.65 1.10 0.95
N LEU A 164 -15.86 -0.16 1.35
CA LEU A 164 -17.01 -0.95 0.92
C LEU A 164 -18.34 -0.36 1.41
N ASP A 165 -18.41 0.03 2.69
CA ASP A 165 -19.61 0.61 3.31
C ASP A 165 -20.00 1.95 2.67
N GLN A 166 -19.03 2.66 2.10
CA GLN A 166 -19.22 3.98 1.48
C GLN A 166 -19.19 3.93 -0.05
N GLU A 167 -19.07 2.73 -0.64
CA GLU A 167 -18.97 2.51 -2.08
C GLU A 167 -17.87 3.38 -2.73
N ILE A 168 -16.75 3.51 -2.03
CA ILE A 168 -15.61 4.35 -2.45
C ILE A 168 -14.56 3.48 -3.09
N GLU A 169 -14.24 3.75 -4.35
CA GLU A 169 -13.11 3.16 -5.06
C GLU A 169 -11.81 3.87 -4.74
N GLY A 170 -10.69 3.17 -4.92
CA GLY A 170 -9.38 3.73 -4.66
C GLY A 170 -8.25 2.85 -5.15
N GLU A 171 -7.08 3.47 -5.17
CA GLU A 171 -5.82 2.83 -5.53
C GLU A 171 -4.80 3.08 -4.43
N ALA A 172 -3.84 2.17 -4.35
CA ALA A 172 -2.67 2.38 -3.53
C ALA A 172 -1.41 2.01 -4.28
N LEU A 173 -0.35 2.70 -3.91
CA LEU A 173 0.99 2.48 -4.36
C LEU A 173 1.83 1.98 -3.21
N VAL A 174 2.43 0.81 -3.41
CA VAL A 174 3.33 0.22 -2.42
C VAL A 174 4.70 -0.02 -3.03
N GLU A 175 5.70 -0.07 -2.16
CA GLU A 175 7.07 -0.48 -2.43
C GLU A 175 7.35 -1.77 -1.68
N CYS A 176 7.69 -2.85 -2.39
CA CYS A 176 7.91 -4.17 -1.79
C CYS A 176 9.30 -4.74 -2.07
N THR A 177 9.90 -5.42 -1.10
CA THR A 177 11.21 -6.07 -1.20
C THR A 177 11.10 -7.60 -1.29
N PHE A 178 11.86 -8.24 -2.18
CA PHE A 178 11.77 -9.68 -2.49
C PHE A 178 13.04 -10.47 -2.21
N ASN A 179 12.93 -11.60 -1.50
CA ASN A 179 14.08 -12.50 -1.33
C ASN A 179 14.50 -13.18 -2.66
N ALA A 180 15.61 -13.90 -2.64
CA ALA A 180 16.13 -14.64 -3.80
C ALA A 180 15.15 -15.70 -4.36
N SER A 181 14.18 -16.16 -3.56
CA SER A 181 13.13 -17.08 -4.01
C SER A 181 11.88 -16.37 -4.57
N GLY A 182 11.90 -15.03 -4.67
CA GLY A 182 10.81 -14.23 -5.23
C GLY A 182 9.65 -13.99 -4.25
N LYS A 183 9.80 -14.32 -2.97
CA LYS A 183 8.82 -14.04 -1.92
C LYS A 183 9.00 -12.63 -1.38
N ILE A 184 7.90 -11.91 -1.19
CA ILE A 184 7.88 -10.62 -0.52
C ILE A 184 8.28 -10.78 0.95
N THR A 185 9.20 -9.92 1.39
CA THR A 185 9.72 -9.88 2.77
C THR A 185 9.26 -8.65 3.53
N ALA A 186 9.17 -7.49 2.88
CA ALA A 186 8.59 -6.28 3.44
C ALA A 186 7.88 -5.48 2.34
N CYS A 187 6.83 -4.75 2.70
CA CYS A 187 6.23 -3.73 1.85
C CYS A 187 5.96 -2.47 2.66
N ALA A 188 6.12 -1.31 2.03
CA ALA A 188 5.77 -0.01 2.56
C ALA A 188 4.74 0.66 1.65
N VAL A 189 3.76 1.34 2.23
CA VAL A 189 2.80 2.15 1.47
C VAL A 189 3.46 3.47 1.13
N LEU A 190 3.54 3.80 -0.16
CA LEU A 190 4.04 5.08 -0.65
C LEU A 190 2.92 6.11 -0.70
N THR A 191 1.80 5.75 -1.35
CA THR A 191 0.63 6.60 -1.48
C THR A 191 -0.64 5.76 -1.48
N GLU A 192 -1.75 6.34 -1.01
CA GLU A 192 -3.09 5.78 -1.18
C GLU A 192 -4.05 6.90 -1.55
N ASN A 193 -4.97 6.61 -2.48
CA ASN A 193 -5.96 7.54 -2.95
C ASN A 193 -7.32 6.81 -3.10
N PRO A 194 -8.37 7.24 -2.39
CA PRO A 194 -8.40 8.32 -1.40
C PRO A 194 -7.63 7.97 -0.13
N ALA A 195 -6.97 8.97 0.43
CA ALA A 195 -6.17 8.80 1.64
C ALA A 195 -7.05 8.40 2.84
N ARG A 196 -6.50 7.59 3.74
CA ARG A 196 -7.12 7.15 5.01
C ARG A 196 -8.31 6.20 4.85
N TYR A 197 -8.46 5.57 3.68
CA TYR A 197 -9.46 4.52 3.46
C TYR A 197 -8.90 3.09 3.63
N GLY A 198 -7.57 2.93 3.69
CA GLY A 198 -6.94 1.64 3.99
C GLY A 198 -6.56 0.81 2.77
N PHE A 199 -6.65 1.38 1.56
CA PHE A 199 -6.22 0.74 0.32
C PHE A 199 -4.74 0.35 0.36
N GLY A 200 -3.89 1.16 1.02
CA GLY A 200 -2.48 0.87 1.18
C GLY A 200 -2.23 -0.44 1.94
N GLN A 201 -2.83 -0.58 3.13
CA GLN A 201 -2.64 -1.76 3.96
C GLN A 201 -3.26 -3.01 3.32
N ALA A 202 -4.46 -2.89 2.75
CA ALA A 202 -5.12 -3.95 2.00
C ALA A 202 -4.22 -4.49 0.86
N THR A 203 -3.60 -3.58 0.11
CA THR A 203 -2.67 -3.93 -0.97
C THR A 203 -1.45 -4.68 -0.43
N VAL A 204 -0.86 -4.24 0.68
CA VAL A 204 0.27 -4.93 1.31
C VAL A 204 -0.10 -6.36 1.68
N ASP A 205 -1.23 -6.55 2.36
CA ASP A 205 -1.64 -7.87 2.87
C ASP A 205 -1.96 -8.84 1.72
N LEU A 206 -2.59 -8.33 0.66
CA LEU A 206 -2.86 -9.08 -0.57
C LEU A 206 -1.55 -9.53 -1.23
N LEU A 207 -0.60 -8.63 -1.41
CA LEU A 207 0.65 -8.92 -2.12
C LEU A 207 1.53 -9.90 -1.34
N VAL A 208 1.70 -9.70 -0.04
CA VAL A 208 2.50 -10.60 0.82
C VAL A 208 2.01 -12.06 0.69
N LYS A 209 0.69 -12.24 0.58
CA LYS A 209 0.07 -13.56 0.46
C LYS A 209 0.19 -14.17 -0.94
N TYR A 210 -0.19 -13.44 -1.99
CA TYR A 210 -0.39 -14.01 -3.33
C TYR A 210 0.72 -13.69 -4.33
N ALA A 211 1.43 -12.58 -4.17
CA ALA A 211 2.41 -12.14 -5.14
C ALA A 211 3.74 -12.88 -4.96
N ARG A 212 4.30 -13.33 -6.09
CA ARG A 212 5.64 -13.92 -6.19
C ARG A 212 6.34 -13.36 -7.42
N ALA A 213 7.54 -12.84 -7.25
CA ALA A 213 8.39 -12.42 -8.35
C ALA A 213 9.11 -13.64 -8.94
N LYS A 214 9.36 -13.64 -10.26
CA LYS A 214 10.31 -14.58 -10.86
C LYS A 214 11.71 -14.18 -10.42
N PRO A 215 12.53 -15.10 -9.90
CA PRO A 215 13.93 -14.80 -9.63
C PRO A 215 14.55 -14.36 -10.95
N GLN A 216 14.92 -13.09 -11.04
CA GLN A 216 15.72 -12.62 -12.16
C GLN A 216 17.09 -13.23 -11.91
N ASN A 217 17.49 -14.18 -12.76
CA ASN A 217 18.83 -14.73 -12.74
C ASN A 217 19.75 -13.55 -13.08
N THR A 218 20.23 -12.86 -12.04
CA THR A 218 21.14 -11.72 -12.18
C THR A 218 22.34 -12.25 -12.93
N LEU A 219 22.58 -11.71 -14.12
CA LEU A 219 23.82 -11.92 -14.85
C LEU A 219 24.98 -11.72 -13.87
N SER A 220 25.70 -12.81 -13.65
CA SER A 220 27.09 -12.90 -13.24
C SER A 220 27.77 -11.54 -12.99
N PHE A 221 27.77 -11.06 -11.75
CA PHE A 221 28.89 -10.29 -11.21
C PHE A 221 29.14 -10.77 -9.78
N GLY A 222 30.39 -11.17 -9.54
CA GLY A 222 30.80 -12.05 -8.47
C GLY A 222 30.57 -11.54 -7.05
N SER A 223 30.57 -12.49 -6.12
CA SER A 223 30.85 -12.38 -4.69
C SER A 223 30.66 -10.99 -4.08
N GLY A 224 29.43 -10.71 -3.65
CA GLY A 224 29.16 -9.56 -2.78
C GLY A 224 27.67 -9.46 -2.54
N CYS A 225 27.27 -9.59 -1.27
CA CYS A 225 25.91 -9.41 -0.75
C CYS A 225 25.13 -8.32 -1.53
N PHE A 226 24.09 -8.67 -2.29
CA PHE A 226 23.30 -7.70 -3.07
C PHE A 226 21.87 -7.59 -2.51
N LEU A 227 21.52 -6.36 -2.16
CA LEU A 227 20.28 -5.95 -1.51
C LEU A 227 19.07 -6.00 -2.46
N LEU A 228 17.94 -6.34 -1.84
CA LEU A 228 16.59 -6.57 -2.31
C LEU A 228 15.98 -5.42 -3.15
N SER A 229 15.29 -5.78 -4.24
CA SER A 229 14.70 -4.85 -5.23
C SER A 229 13.23 -4.53 -4.97
N CYS A 230 12.78 -3.35 -5.46
CA CYS A 230 11.50 -2.68 -5.15
C CYS A 230 10.55 -2.56 -6.37
N HIS A 231 9.23 -2.81 -6.19
CA HIS A 231 8.19 -2.62 -7.22
C HIS A 231 7.07 -1.68 -6.76
N ARG A 232 6.71 -0.69 -7.63
CA ARG A 232 5.42 0.02 -7.59
C ARG A 232 4.32 -0.94 -8.03
N VAL A 233 3.42 -1.27 -7.12
CA VAL A 233 2.22 -2.05 -7.42
C VAL A 233 1.01 -1.14 -7.35
N THR A 234 0.26 -1.07 -8.45
CA THR A 234 -1.06 -0.44 -8.52
C THR A 234 -2.10 -1.57 -8.47
N VAL A 235 -2.95 -1.58 -7.45
CA VAL A 235 -4.13 -2.44 -7.36
C VAL A 235 -5.33 -1.55 -7.70
N LEU A 236 -6.07 -1.96 -8.74
CA LEU A 236 -7.38 -1.44 -9.13
C LEU A 236 -8.46 -2.20 -8.36
#